data_AF-A0A6G2JX27-F1
#
_entry.id   AF-A0A6G2JX27-F1
#
_cell.length_a   1.000
_cell.length_b   1.000
_cell.length_c   1.000
_cell.angle_alpha   90.00
_cell.angle_beta   90.00
_cell.angle_gamma   90.00
#
_symmetry.space_group_name_H-M   'P 1'
#
loop_
_entity.id
_entity.type
_entity.pdbx_description
1 polymer ?
#
loop_
_entity_poly.entity_id
_entity_poly.type
_entity_poly.pdbx_seq_one_letter_code
_entity_poly.pdbx_strand_id
1 'polypeptide(L)'
;MSDIRFAAASLVFGLAFLARVAGQAVQRRWDVAFLPSQDAWQGSSLPFPALFAAQVVILMIIATATLRMRAGRNLFGRRWVRPVAWFGVLYFAAMAARLAVGLLGDAGAFGDEGIAAGKWFTAYLPTAFHLVLASEVMLFAAYQRGRPRPAG
;
A
#
# COMPACT_ATOMS: atom_id res chain seq x y z
N MET A 1 13.96 -19.87 -9.90
CA MET A 1 12.55 -19.58 -10.31
C MET A 1 11.77 -18.77 -9.27
N SER A 2 12.09 -18.84 -7.98
CA SER A 2 11.43 -18.04 -6.91
C SER A 2 11.53 -16.53 -7.13
N ASP A 3 12.72 -16.04 -7.47
CA ASP A 3 13.04 -14.61 -7.43
C ASP A 3 12.26 -13.80 -8.48
N ILE A 4 12.06 -14.39 -9.67
CA ILE A 4 11.24 -13.81 -10.73
C ILE A 4 9.77 -13.73 -10.30
N ARG A 5 9.25 -14.72 -9.56
CA ARG A 5 7.86 -14.69 -9.06
C ARG A 5 7.67 -13.59 -8.02
N PHE A 6 8.64 -13.40 -7.12
CA PHE A 6 8.63 -12.28 -6.18
C PHE A 6 8.72 -10.94 -6.89
N ALA A 7 9.61 -10.80 -7.88
CA ALA A 7 9.71 -9.57 -8.68
C ALA A 7 8.41 -9.28 -9.45
N ALA A 8 7.77 -10.31 -10.03
CA ALA A 8 6.51 -10.15 -10.73
C ALA A 8 5.37 -9.74 -9.79
N ALA A 9 5.28 -10.35 -8.59
CA ALA A 9 4.31 -9.94 -7.58
C ALA A 9 4.54 -8.49 -7.11
N SER A 10 5.80 -8.11 -6.86
CA SER A 10 6.17 -6.73 -6.50
C SER A 10 5.85 -5.74 -7.62
N LEU A 11 6.04 -6.14 -8.89
CA LEU A 11 5.64 -5.34 -10.03
C LEU A 11 4.11 -5.13 -10.07
N VAL A 12 3.32 -6.16 -9.82
CA VAL A 12 1.84 -6.04 -9.76
C VAL A 12 1.41 -5.06 -8.67
N PHE A 13 1.95 -5.19 -7.46
CA PHE A 13 1.63 -4.26 -6.37
C PHE A 13 2.13 -2.84 -6.64
N GLY A 14 3.32 -2.71 -7.22
CA GLY A 14 3.89 -1.42 -7.65
C GLY A 14 3.05 -0.74 -8.73
N LEU A 15 2.56 -1.48 -9.73
CA LEU A 15 1.67 -0.95 -10.77
C LEU A 15 0.31 -0.54 -10.21
N ALA A 16 -0.26 -1.32 -9.28
CA ALA A 16 -1.49 -0.95 -8.59
C ALA A 16 -1.32 0.35 -7.80
N PHE A 17 -0.21 0.50 -7.06
CA PHE A 17 0.08 1.72 -6.34
C PHE A 17 0.40 2.90 -7.28
N LEU A 18 1.08 2.66 -8.41
CA LEU A 18 1.31 3.68 -9.43
C LEU A 18 -0.01 4.17 -10.03
N ALA A 19 -0.94 3.27 -10.34
CA ALA A 19 -2.28 3.63 -10.84
C ALA A 19 -3.01 4.53 -9.83
N ARG A 20 -2.84 4.30 -8.53
CA ARG A 20 -3.36 5.20 -7.48
C ARG A 20 -2.74 6.59 -7.52
N VAL A 21 -1.42 6.67 -7.64
CA VAL A 21 -0.71 7.96 -7.67
C VAL A 21 -1.08 8.74 -8.93
N ALA A 22 -1.11 8.05 -10.08
CA ALA A 22 -1.54 8.62 -11.35
C ALA A 22 -3.00 9.07 -11.31
N GLY A 23 -3.92 8.24 -10.79
CA GLY A 23 -5.33 8.58 -10.65
C GLY A 23 -5.55 9.83 -9.79
N GLN A 24 -4.88 9.93 -8.63
CA GLN A 24 -4.95 11.13 -7.79
C GLN A 24 -4.40 12.37 -8.51
N ALA A 25 -3.24 12.26 -9.19
CA ALA A 25 -2.62 13.37 -9.89
C ALA A 25 -3.48 13.84 -11.08
N VAL A 26 -4.02 12.91 -11.84
CA VAL A 26 -4.93 13.18 -12.96
C VAL A 26 -6.20 13.87 -12.46
N GLN A 27 -6.85 13.32 -11.43
CA GLN A 27 -8.06 13.94 -10.87
C GLN A 27 -7.79 15.35 -10.38
N ARG A 28 -6.65 15.56 -9.69
CA ARG A 28 -6.28 16.87 -9.16
C ARG A 28 -6.07 17.94 -10.24
N ARG A 29 -5.68 17.53 -11.45
CA ARG A 29 -5.30 18.44 -12.54
C ARG A 29 -6.40 18.66 -13.57
N TRP A 30 -7.22 17.65 -13.86
CA TRP A 30 -8.22 17.69 -14.94
C TRP A 30 -9.66 17.43 -14.49
N ASP A 31 -9.90 17.12 -13.22
CA ASP A 31 -11.23 16.83 -12.65
C ASP A 31 -12.09 15.92 -13.54
N VAL A 32 -11.65 14.67 -13.66
CA VAL A 32 -12.19 13.71 -14.62
C VAL A 32 -13.48 13.12 -14.07
N ALA A 33 -14.59 13.27 -14.80
CA ALA A 33 -15.93 12.92 -14.31
C ALA A 33 -16.14 11.43 -13.96
N PHE A 34 -15.41 10.50 -14.61
CA PHE A 34 -15.56 9.07 -14.32
C PHE A 34 -14.70 8.60 -13.13
N LEU A 35 -13.72 9.40 -12.69
CA LEU A 35 -12.88 9.07 -11.54
C LEU A 35 -13.55 9.53 -10.24
N PRO A 36 -13.23 8.90 -9.10
CA PRO A 36 -13.64 9.39 -7.79
C PRO A 36 -13.18 10.83 -7.57
N SER A 37 -13.94 11.59 -6.78
CA SER A 37 -13.62 12.98 -6.42
C SER A 37 -12.25 13.09 -5.75
N GLN A 38 -11.63 14.27 -5.81
CA GLN A 38 -10.31 14.49 -5.23
C GLN A 38 -10.26 14.19 -3.71
N ASP A 39 -11.34 14.46 -2.98
CA ASP A 39 -11.45 14.13 -1.56
C ASP A 39 -11.35 12.62 -1.31
N ALA A 40 -11.96 11.80 -2.18
CA ALA A 40 -11.88 10.34 -2.10
C ALA A 40 -10.44 9.85 -2.30
N TRP A 41 -9.64 10.52 -3.14
CA TRP A 41 -8.22 10.18 -3.35
C TRP A 41 -7.29 10.66 -2.22
N GLN A 42 -7.61 11.80 -1.60
CA GLN A 42 -6.76 12.42 -0.57
C GLN A 42 -6.72 11.58 0.69
N GLY A 43 -7.88 11.14 1.20
CA GLY A 43 -8.02 10.18 2.30
C GLY A 43 -7.36 10.54 3.64
N SER A 44 -6.72 11.69 3.72
CA SER A 44 -5.89 12.16 4.82
C SER A 44 -5.96 13.67 4.90
N SER A 45 -5.67 14.23 6.07
CA SER A 45 -5.53 15.67 6.28
C SER A 45 -4.18 16.22 5.81
N LEU A 46 -3.28 15.37 5.29
CA LEU A 46 -1.98 15.81 4.81
C LEU A 46 -2.14 16.71 3.57
N PRO A 47 -1.35 17.79 3.44
CA PRO A 47 -1.31 18.59 2.22
C PRO A 47 -0.89 17.74 1.02
N PHE A 48 -1.52 17.98 -0.13
CA PHE A 48 -1.25 17.23 -1.36
C PHE A 48 0.23 17.14 -1.74
N PRO A 49 1.06 18.20 -1.68
CA PRO A 49 2.48 18.09 -2.03
C PRO A 49 3.26 17.11 -1.15
N ALA A 50 3.00 17.12 0.17
CA ALA A 50 3.65 16.21 1.11
C ALA A 50 3.21 14.76 0.87
N LEU A 51 1.91 14.55 0.64
CA LEU A 51 1.36 13.24 0.33
C LEU A 51 1.93 12.69 -0.98
N PHE A 52 1.97 13.50 -2.03
CA PHE A 52 2.51 13.12 -3.33
C PHE A 52 4.01 12.81 -3.26
N ALA A 53 4.79 13.60 -2.53
CA ALA A 53 6.22 13.32 -2.30
C ALA A 53 6.42 11.96 -1.61
N ALA A 54 5.65 11.65 -0.57
CA ALA A 54 5.71 10.36 0.11
C ALA A 54 5.38 9.19 -0.83
N GLN A 55 4.37 9.36 -1.70
CA GLN A 55 3.99 8.36 -2.70
C GLN A 55 5.11 8.09 -3.72
N VAL A 56 5.77 9.14 -4.21
CA VAL A 56 6.91 9.01 -5.13
C VAL A 56 8.06 8.26 -4.45
N VAL A 57 8.35 8.57 -3.18
CA VAL A 57 9.36 7.84 -2.40
C VAL A 57 9.00 6.36 -2.27
N ILE A 58 7.75 6.04 -1.96
CA ILE A 58 7.29 4.64 -1.87
C ILE A 58 7.45 3.94 -3.23
N LEU A 59 7.07 4.57 -4.34
CA LEU A 59 7.25 4.02 -5.69
C LEU A 59 8.72 3.73 -6.01
N MET A 60 9.63 4.64 -5.62
CA MET A 60 11.07 4.42 -5.81
C MET A 60 11.59 3.24 -4.98
N ILE A 61 11.10 3.08 -3.74
CA ILE A 61 11.43 1.94 -2.89
C ILE A 61 10.96 0.64 -3.54
N ILE A 62 9.71 0.60 -4.02
CA ILE A 62 9.14 -0.57 -4.71
C ILE A 62 9.94 -0.90 -5.96
N ALA A 63 10.16 0.07 -6.85
CA ALA A 63 10.92 -0.14 -8.08
C ALA A 63 12.33 -0.67 -7.80
N THR A 64 13.02 -0.09 -6.80
CA THR A 64 14.35 -0.56 -6.38
C THR A 64 14.29 -1.98 -5.85
N ALA A 65 13.29 -2.31 -5.02
CA ALA A 65 13.11 -3.65 -4.50
C ALA A 65 12.81 -4.65 -5.61
N THR A 66 11.91 -4.35 -6.54
CA THR A 66 11.61 -5.17 -7.72
C THR A 66 12.86 -5.47 -8.54
N LEU A 67 13.69 -4.45 -8.83
CA LEU A 67 14.93 -4.63 -9.58
C LEU A 67 15.94 -5.50 -8.81
N ARG A 68 16.03 -5.33 -7.49
CA ARG A 68 16.88 -6.18 -6.64
C ARG A 68 16.38 -7.63 -6.58
N MET A 69 15.08 -7.84 -6.48
CA MET A 69 14.46 -9.18 -6.54
C MET A 69 14.78 -9.85 -7.89
N ARG A 70 14.58 -9.14 -9.00
CA ARG A 70 14.89 -9.64 -10.34
C ARG A 70 16.36 -10.01 -10.49
N ALA A 71 17.25 -9.24 -9.88
CA ALA A 71 18.70 -9.49 -9.87
C ALA A 71 19.13 -10.54 -8.83
N GLY A 72 18.20 -11.15 -8.08
CA GLY A 72 18.54 -12.09 -7.01
C GLY A 72 19.46 -11.44 -5.96
N ARG A 73 19.16 -10.19 -5.55
CA ARG A 73 19.89 -9.41 -4.53
C ARG A 73 19.08 -9.32 -3.24
N ASN A 74 19.77 -9.18 -2.11
CA ASN A 74 19.12 -8.94 -0.81
C ASN A 74 18.46 -7.55 -0.81
N LEU A 75 17.27 -7.41 -0.23
CA LEU A 75 16.61 -6.11 -0.06
C LEU A 75 17.18 -5.37 1.15
N PHE A 76 17.34 -6.08 2.27
CA PHE A 76 17.81 -5.53 3.53
C PHE A 76 18.46 -6.62 4.40
N GLY A 77 19.12 -6.22 5.48
CA GLY A 77 19.79 -7.15 6.39
C GLY A 77 18.83 -8.08 7.14
N ARG A 78 19.29 -9.30 7.47
CA ARG A 78 18.49 -10.36 8.14
C ARG A 78 17.78 -9.88 9.43
N ARG A 79 18.40 -8.96 10.18
CA ARG A 79 17.82 -8.38 11.41
C ARG A 79 16.46 -7.71 11.18
N TRP A 80 16.20 -7.23 9.97
CA TRP A 80 14.97 -6.53 9.60
C TRP A 80 13.85 -7.45 9.12
N VAL A 81 14.11 -8.73 8.85
CA VAL A 81 13.07 -9.66 8.35
C VAL A 81 11.90 -9.78 9.31
N ARG A 82 12.17 -9.95 10.61
CA ARG A 82 11.10 -10.09 11.62
C ARG A 82 10.34 -8.78 11.84
N PRO A 83 11.00 -7.62 12.07
CA PRO A 83 10.29 -6.34 12.21
C PRO A 83 9.44 -5.99 10.98
N VAL A 84 9.96 -6.15 9.77
CA VAL A 84 9.23 -5.83 8.53
C VAL A 84 8.03 -6.78 8.36
N ALA A 85 8.19 -8.07 8.65
CA ALA A 85 7.08 -9.02 8.61
C ALA A 85 5.96 -8.64 9.60
N TRP A 86 6.32 -8.34 10.85
CA TRP A 86 5.35 -7.94 11.87
C TRP A 86 4.65 -6.64 11.52
N PHE A 87 5.40 -5.64 11.09
CA PHE A 87 4.83 -4.38 10.63
C PHE A 87 3.84 -4.61 9.48
N GLY A 88 4.22 -5.39 8.46
CA GLY A 88 3.33 -5.72 7.34
C GLY A 88 2.04 -6.41 7.78
N VAL A 89 2.12 -7.42 8.65
CA VAL A 89 0.95 -8.15 9.15
C VAL A 89 0.03 -7.26 9.99
N LEU A 90 0.59 -6.53 10.97
CA LEU A 90 -0.19 -5.64 11.82
C LEU A 90 -0.84 -4.53 11.02
N TYR A 91 -0.11 -3.96 10.06
CA TYR A 91 -0.63 -2.92 9.20
C TYR A 91 -1.73 -3.44 8.26
N PHE A 92 -1.53 -4.61 7.66
CA PHE A 92 -2.57 -5.26 6.85
C PHE A 92 -3.83 -5.51 7.68
N ALA A 93 -3.69 -6.12 8.86
CA ALA A 93 -4.82 -6.42 9.74
C ALA A 93 -5.57 -5.15 10.14
N ALA A 94 -4.86 -4.07 10.49
CA ALA A 94 -5.47 -2.79 10.84
C ALA A 94 -6.24 -2.18 9.65
N MET A 95 -5.67 -2.21 8.44
CA MET A 95 -6.34 -1.68 7.24
C MET A 95 -7.51 -2.56 6.78
N ALA A 96 -7.41 -3.88 6.96
CA ALA A 96 -8.48 -4.82 6.65
C ALA A 96 -9.66 -4.62 7.61
N ALA A 97 -9.38 -4.51 8.92
CA ALA A 97 -10.38 -4.20 9.92
C ALA A 97 -11.03 -2.83 9.65
N ARG A 98 -10.23 -1.81 9.32
CA ARG A 98 -10.72 -0.48 8.93
C ARG A 98 -11.67 -0.55 7.74
N LEU A 99 -11.30 -1.26 6.67
CA LEU A 99 -12.14 -1.41 5.49
C LEU A 99 -13.43 -2.18 5.82
N ALA A 100 -13.34 -3.25 6.60
CA ALA A 100 -14.49 -4.04 7.02
C ALA A 100 -15.47 -3.20 7.86
N VAL A 101 -14.97 -2.42 8.82
CA VAL A 101 -15.83 -1.53 9.63
C VAL A 101 -16.56 -0.52 8.77
N GLY A 102 -15.88 0.10 7.79
CA GLY A 102 -16.53 1.06 6.90
C GLY A 102 -17.60 0.41 6.01
N LEU A 103 -17.27 -0.70 5.34
CA LEU A 103 -18.23 -1.42 4.49
C LEU A 103 -19.43 -1.98 5.26
N LEU A 104 -19.20 -2.51 6.48
CA LEU A 104 -20.29 -2.99 7.34
C LEU A 104 -21.12 -1.82 7.87
N GLY A 105 -20.51 -0.67 8.13
CA GLY A 105 -21.22 0.57 8.48
C GLY A 105 -22.16 1.02 7.38
N ASP A 106 -21.69 1.09 6.14
CA ASP A 106 -22.52 1.44 4.97
C ASP A 106 -23.63 0.39 4.72
N ALA A 107 -23.42 -0.86 5.12
CA ALA A 107 -24.44 -1.91 5.09
C ALA A 107 -25.43 -1.85 6.27
N GLY A 108 -25.34 -0.85 7.15
CA GLY A 108 -26.24 -0.63 8.28
C GLY A 108 -25.90 -1.43 9.54
N ALA A 109 -24.75 -2.11 9.61
CA ALA A 109 -24.41 -2.98 10.75
C ALA A 109 -24.19 -2.22 12.07
N PHE A 110 -23.96 -0.91 12.02
CA PHE A 110 -23.65 -0.08 13.20
C PHE A 110 -24.62 1.11 13.40
N GLY A 111 -25.69 1.20 12.60
CA GLY A 111 -26.60 2.35 12.56
C GLY A 111 -25.98 3.60 11.92
N ASP A 112 -26.82 4.55 11.54
CA ASP A 112 -26.45 5.70 10.70
C ASP A 112 -25.52 6.72 11.40
N GLU A 113 -25.49 6.73 12.73
CA GLU A 113 -24.69 7.67 13.54
C GLU A 113 -23.49 7.02 14.25
N GLY A 114 -23.10 5.81 13.83
CA GLY A 114 -21.99 5.07 14.43
C GLY A 114 -20.59 5.61 14.08
N ILE A 115 -19.57 5.12 14.80
CA ILE A 115 -18.13 5.39 14.55
C ILE A 115 -17.75 5.16 13.07
N ALA A 116 -18.44 4.26 12.38
CA ALA A 116 -18.21 3.92 10.98
C ALA A 116 -18.49 5.08 10.00
N ALA A 117 -19.30 6.08 10.38
CA ALA A 117 -19.56 7.26 9.54
C ALA A 117 -18.35 8.22 9.46
N GLY A 118 -17.36 8.06 10.34
CA GLY A 118 -16.17 8.92 10.35
C GLY A 118 -15.34 8.77 9.07
N LYS A 119 -14.77 9.90 8.58
CA LYS A 119 -13.90 9.95 7.38
C LYS A 119 -12.77 8.91 7.38
N TRP A 120 -12.33 8.47 8.55
CA TRP A 120 -11.36 7.38 8.66
C TRP A 120 -11.91 6.08 8.05
N PHE A 121 -13.13 5.66 8.37
CA PHE A 121 -13.68 4.39 7.90
C PHE A 121 -14.26 4.47 6.49
N THR A 122 -14.75 5.64 6.07
CA THR A 122 -15.36 5.85 4.74
C THR A 122 -14.34 6.17 3.63
N ALA A 123 -13.05 6.34 3.96
CA ALA A 123 -11.96 6.51 3.00
C ALA A 123 -11.53 5.18 2.36
N TYR A 124 -12.44 4.53 1.62
CA TYR A 124 -12.25 3.19 1.07
C TYR A 124 -11.06 3.08 0.12
N LEU A 125 -10.97 4.02 -0.82
CA LEU A 125 -9.98 3.99 -1.88
C LEU A 125 -8.53 4.04 -1.32
N PRO A 126 -8.16 5.01 -0.46
CA PRO A 126 -6.87 5.00 0.25
C PRO A 126 -6.66 3.72 1.06
N THR A 127 -7.68 3.24 1.77
CA THR A 127 -7.57 2.03 2.61
C THR A 127 -7.25 0.79 1.77
N ALA A 128 -7.88 0.64 0.61
CA ALA A 128 -7.58 -0.44 -0.33
C ALA A 128 -6.13 -0.39 -0.83
N PHE A 129 -5.60 0.79 -1.13
CA PHE A 129 -4.20 0.92 -1.52
C PHE A 129 -3.22 0.72 -0.35
N HIS A 130 -3.63 0.99 0.89
CA HIS A 130 -2.85 0.59 2.05
C HIS A 130 -2.78 -0.92 2.23
N LEU A 131 -3.82 -1.68 1.85
CA LEU A 131 -3.75 -3.15 1.80
C LEU A 131 -2.77 -3.64 0.72
N VAL A 132 -2.72 -2.98 -0.44
CA VAL A 132 -1.71 -3.25 -1.48
C VAL A 132 -0.30 -3.00 -0.93
N LEU A 133 -0.06 -1.86 -0.27
CA LEU A 133 1.24 -1.55 0.33
C LEU A 133 1.60 -2.52 1.46
N ALA A 134 0.65 -2.91 2.30
CA ALA A 134 0.89 -3.87 3.38
C ALA A 134 1.28 -5.25 2.80
N SER A 135 0.61 -5.66 1.72
CA SER A 135 0.94 -6.88 0.97
C SER A 135 2.35 -6.83 0.37
N GLU A 136 2.75 -5.68 -0.17
CA GLU A 136 4.10 -5.46 -0.70
C GLU A 136 5.17 -5.54 0.41
N VAL A 137 4.91 -4.96 1.58
CA VAL A 137 5.79 -5.06 2.76
C VAL A 137 5.93 -6.51 3.23
N MET A 138 4.83 -7.26 3.26
CA MET A 138 4.85 -8.69 3.59
C MET A 138 5.64 -9.50 2.53
N LEU A 139 5.49 -9.16 1.25
CA LEU A 139 6.24 -9.75 0.14
C LEU A 139 7.75 -9.50 0.29
N PHE A 140 8.16 -8.30 0.69
CA PHE A 140 9.55 -7.96 0.97
C PHE A 140 10.14 -8.85 2.07
N ALA A 141 9.40 -9.03 3.17
CA ALA A 141 9.84 -9.89 4.26
C ALA A 141 9.90 -11.37 3.86
N ALA A 142 8.93 -11.85 3.08
CA ALA A 142 8.88 -13.22 2.57
C ALA A 142 10.07 -13.50 1.64
N TYR A 143 10.33 -12.60 0.69
CA TYR A 143 11.50 -12.70 -0.20
C TYR A 143 12.80 -12.70 0.62
N GLN A 144 13.00 -11.73 1.52
CA GLN A 144 14.26 -11.63 2.28
C GLN A 144 14.48 -12.82 3.23
N ARG A 145 13.41 -13.46 3.72
CA ARG A 145 13.50 -14.65 4.59
C ARG A 145 14.15 -15.85 3.87
N GLY A 146 13.87 -16.01 2.57
CA GLY A 146 14.43 -17.09 1.75
C GLY A 146 15.87 -16.85 1.29
N ARG A 147 16.49 -15.72 1.66
CA ARG A 147 17.77 -15.28 1.08
C ARG A 147 18.94 -15.47 2.06
N PRO A 148 20.10 -15.92 1.56
CA PRO A 148 21.29 -16.11 2.38
C PRO A 148 21.88 -14.76 2.85
N ARG A 149 22.70 -14.81 3.90
CA ARG A 149 23.42 -13.64 4.40
C ARG A 149 24.23 -13.01 3.25
N PRO A 150 24.23 -11.68 3.09
CA PRO A 150 25.22 -11.05 2.22
C PRO A 150 26.61 -11.49 2.69
N ALA A 151 27.46 -11.96 1.78
CA ALA A 151 28.89 -12.04 2.06
C ALA A 151 29.34 -10.62 2.38
N GLY A 152 29.97 -10.46 3.55
CA GLY A 152 30.50 -9.17 4.01
C GLY A 152 31.64 -8.68 3.14
#